data_AF-A0A843G6G9-F1
#
_entry.id   AF-A0A843G6G9-F1
#
_cell.length_a   1.000
_cell.length_b   1.000
_cell.length_c   1.000
_cell.angle_alpha   90.00
_cell.angle_beta   90.00
_cell.angle_gamma   90.00
#
_symmetry.space_group_name_H-M   'P 1'
#
loop_
_entity.id
_entity.type
_entity.pdbx_description
1 polymer ?
#
loop_
_entity_poly.entity_id
_entity_poly.type
_entity_poly.pdbx_seq_one_letter_code
_entity_poly.pdbx_strand_id
1 'polypeptide(L)'
;MKARDLMEEIRENIKDYDIEIFEKKARDENADAASKQRAKFHIQNYNEIMALNIDEEGDSNIEIDDGLINDIKDELFRFFEGCSPESEEPFKRFITYSCIYLSVIA
;
A
#
# COMPACT_ATOMS: atom_id res chain seq x y z
N MET A 1 -8.68 -1.42 16.37
CA MET A 1 -8.78 -2.58 15.44
C MET A 1 -7.65 -3.56 15.67
N LYS A 2 -7.78 -4.83 15.27
CA LYS A 2 -6.65 -5.75 15.31
C LYS A 2 -5.76 -5.58 14.07
N ALA A 3 -4.46 -5.82 14.22
CA ALA A 3 -3.49 -5.75 13.11
C ALA A 3 -3.88 -6.68 11.95
N ARG A 4 -4.42 -7.87 12.26
CA ARG A 4 -4.97 -8.77 11.25
C ARG A 4 -6.09 -8.11 10.44
N ASP A 5 -7.09 -7.54 11.12
CA ASP A 5 -8.24 -6.91 10.48
C ASP A 5 -7.79 -5.71 9.62
N LEU A 6 -6.80 -4.94 10.09
CA LEU A 6 -6.19 -3.86 9.31
C LEU A 6 -5.48 -4.38 8.06
N MET A 7 -4.74 -5.48 8.15
CA MET A 7 -4.08 -6.07 7.00
C MET A 7 -5.07 -6.63 5.98
N GLU A 8 -6.19 -7.20 6.44
CA GLU A 8 -7.30 -7.58 5.56
C GLU A 8 -7.89 -6.36 4.85
N GLU A 9 -8.13 -5.25 5.57
CA GLU A 9 -8.58 -3.99 4.98
C GLU A 9 -7.60 -3.47 3.91
N ILE A 10 -6.29 -3.48 4.21
CA ILE A 10 -5.24 -3.08 3.28
C ILE A 10 -5.31 -3.93 2.00
N ARG A 11 -5.37 -5.26 2.11
CA ARG A 11 -5.40 -6.17 0.95
C ARG A 11 -6.62 -5.94 0.08
N GLU A 12 -7.79 -5.84 0.69
CA GLU A 12 -9.05 -5.64 -0.04
C GLU A 12 -9.05 -4.33 -0.83
N ASN A 13 -8.39 -3.28 -0.33
CA ASN A 13 -8.33 -1.99 -1.00
C ASN A 13 -7.28 -1.89 -2.10
N ILE A 14 -6.29 -2.79 -2.12
CA ILE A 14 -5.22 -2.77 -3.13
C ILE A 14 -5.28 -3.95 -4.11
N LYS A 15 -6.14 -4.96 -3.90
CA LYS A 15 -6.21 -6.18 -4.73
C LYS A 15 -6.40 -5.95 -6.24
N ASP A 16 -7.08 -4.85 -6.60
CA ASP A 16 -7.37 -4.48 -7.98
C ASP A 16 -6.33 -3.50 -8.56
N TYR A 17 -5.25 -3.23 -7.83
CA TYR A 17 -4.15 -2.40 -8.33
C TYR A 17 -3.44 -3.12 -9.48
N ASP A 18 -3.35 -2.48 -10.64
CA ASP A 18 -2.73 -3.05 -11.84
C ASP A 18 -1.20 -3.15 -11.67
N ILE A 19 -0.79 -4.21 -10.97
CA ILE A 19 0.62 -4.48 -10.72
C ILE A 19 1.35 -4.90 -12.00
N GLU A 20 0.64 -5.46 -12.99
CA GLU A 20 1.23 -5.89 -14.26
C GLU A 20 1.86 -4.73 -15.04
N ILE A 21 1.27 -3.53 -14.97
CA ILE A 21 1.87 -2.32 -15.56
C ILE A 21 3.28 -2.09 -14.98
N PHE A 22 3.45 -2.25 -13.67
CA PHE A 22 4.74 -2.08 -13.03
C PHE A 22 5.69 -3.23 -13.36
N GLU A 23 5.22 -4.46 -13.47
CA GLU A 23 6.04 -5.59 -13.93
C GLU A 23 6.59 -5.36 -15.34
N LYS A 24 5.73 -4.92 -16.26
CA LYS A 24 6.12 -4.54 -17.63
C LYS A 24 7.15 -3.42 -17.60
N LYS A 25 6.91 -2.36 -16.82
CA LYS A 25 7.81 -1.21 -16.68
C LYS A 25 9.16 -1.57 -16.05
N ALA A 26 9.20 -2.53 -15.12
CA ALA A 26 10.44 -3.01 -14.52
C ALA A 26 11.31 -3.81 -15.52
N ARG A 27 10.68 -4.45 -16.51
CA ARG A 27 11.34 -5.25 -17.56
C ARG A 27 11.62 -4.46 -18.85
N ASP A 28 11.00 -3.30 -19.04
CA ASP A 28 11.20 -2.46 -20.22
C ASP A 28 12.65 -1.96 -20.31
N GLU A 29 13.38 -2.40 -21.32
CA GLU A 29 14.77 -2.02 -21.54
C GLU A 29 14.95 -0.51 -21.75
N ASN A 30 13.93 0.16 -22.30
CA ASN A 30 13.95 1.59 -22.62
C ASN A 30 13.61 2.50 -21.44
N ALA A 31 13.06 1.96 -20.35
CA ALA A 31 12.71 2.74 -19.17
C ALA A 31 13.97 3.19 -18.41
N ASP A 32 13.94 4.42 -17.91
CA ASP A 32 15.02 4.99 -17.10
C ASP A 32 15.18 4.27 -15.75
N ALA A 33 16.38 4.36 -15.17
CA ALA A 33 16.72 3.65 -13.94
C ALA A 33 15.80 4.02 -12.76
N ALA A 34 15.40 5.29 -12.63
CA ALA A 34 14.54 5.73 -11.53
C ALA A 34 13.11 5.19 -11.72
N SER A 35 12.59 5.16 -12.94
CA SER A 35 11.31 4.52 -13.27
C SER A 35 11.30 3.03 -12.98
N LYS A 36 12.39 2.31 -13.30
CA LYS A 36 12.54 0.88 -12.95
C LYS A 36 12.61 0.67 -11.45
N GLN A 37 13.35 1.51 -10.73
CA GLN A 37 13.46 1.42 -9.27
C GLN A 37 12.10 1.63 -8.60
N ARG A 38 11.35 2.66 -9.02
CA ARG A 38 9.97 2.87 -8.54
C ARG A 38 9.11 1.64 -8.82
N ALA A 39 9.11 1.13 -10.04
CA ALA A 39 8.30 -0.04 -10.39
C ALA A 39 8.64 -1.26 -9.51
N LYS A 40 9.93 -1.53 -9.28
CA LYS A 40 10.37 -2.60 -8.37
C LYS A 40 9.88 -2.40 -6.94
N PHE A 41 9.93 -1.17 -6.43
CA PHE A 41 9.43 -0.85 -5.09
C PHE A 41 7.92 -1.13 -4.96
N HIS A 42 7.12 -0.70 -5.94
CA HIS A 42 5.68 -1.00 -5.99
C HIS A 42 5.42 -2.51 -5.98
N ILE A 43 6.13 -3.28 -6.82
CA ILE A 43 6.02 -4.74 -6.91
C ILE A 43 6.39 -5.40 -5.57
N GLN A 44 7.49 -4.99 -4.96
CA GLN A 44 7.95 -5.56 -3.70
C GLN A 44 6.91 -5.35 -2.59
N ASN A 45 6.47 -4.10 -2.37
CA ASN A 45 5.50 -3.81 -1.31
C ASN A 45 4.17 -4.53 -1.54
N TYR A 46 3.66 -4.53 -2.78
CA TYR A 46 2.43 -5.24 -3.10
C TYR A 46 2.54 -6.73 -2.76
N ASN A 47 3.62 -7.39 -3.20
CA ASN A 47 3.85 -8.80 -2.93
C ASN A 47 4.02 -9.10 -1.44
N GLU A 48 4.73 -8.24 -0.72
CA GLU A 48 4.95 -8.39 0.72
C GLU A 48 3.63 -8.28 1.49
N ILE A 49 2.83 -7.26 1.21
CA ILE A 49 1.50 -7.06 1.81
C ILE A 49 0.57 -8.25 1.53
N MET A 50 0.57 -8.76 0.30
CA MET A 50 -0.25 -9.90 -0.11
C MET A 50 0.23 -11.23 0.48
N ALA A 51 1.54 -11.39 0.71
CA ALA A 51 2.12 -12.62 1.23
C ALA A 51 2.17 -12.67 2.76
N LEU A 52 2.08 -11.54 3.46
CA LEU A 52 2.10 -11.51 4.91
C LEU A 52 0.96 -12.36 5.48
N ASN A 53 1.21 -13.20 6.47
CA ASN A 53 0.15 -13.94 7.15
C ASN A 53 0.12 -13.50 8.61
N ILE A 54 -1.01 -12.98 9.08
CA ILE A 54 -1.20 -12.62 10.49
C ILE A 54 -2.12 -13.65 11.09
N ASP A 55 -1.54 -14.57 11.85
CA ASP A 55 -2.29 -15.62 12.54
C ASP A 55 -3.18 -15.01 13.63
N GLU A 56 -4.39 -15.54 13.81
CA GLU A 56 -5.39 -14.99 14.75
C GLU A 56 -4.92 -15.04 16.21
N GLU A 57 -4.08 -16.02 16.55
CA GLU A 57 -3.62 -16.33 17.91
C GLU A 57 -2.14 -15.96 18.15
N GLY A 58 -1.46 -15.36 17.16
CA GLY A 58 -0.04 -15.05 17.24
C GLY A 58 0.28 -13.71 17.93
N ASP A 59 1.52 -13.57 18.40
CA ASP A 59 2.08 -12.31 18.95
C ASP A 59 2.01 -11.12 17.96
N SER A 60 1.76 -11.40 16.67
CA SER A 60 1.55 -10.43 15.59
C SER A 60 0.13 -9.84 15.57
N ASN A 61 -0.82 -10.33 16.36
CA ASN A 61 -2.20 -9.85 16.40
C ASN A 61 -2.40 -8.71 17.43
N ILE A 62 -1.59 -7.68 17.29
CA ILE A 62 -1.54 -6.51 18.19
C ILE A 62 -2.79 -5.65 18.00
N GLU A 63 -3.23 -4.99 19.07
CA GLU A 63 -4.29 -3.98 19.00
C GLU A 63 -3.73 -2.65 18.53
N ILE A 64 -4.34 -2.12 17.47
CA ILE A 64 -3.99 -0.85 16.84
C ILE A 64 -5.10 0.14 17.17
N ASP A 65 -4.70 1.35 17.53
CA ASP A 65 -5.63 2.44 17.78
C ASP A 65 -6.32 2.88 16.48
N ASP A 66 -7.66 2.86 16.48
CA ASP A 66 -8.46 3.27 15.33
C ASP A 66 -8.33 4.77 15.06
N GLY A 67 -8.11 5.56 16.11
CA GLY A 67 -7.85 7.00 15.99
C GLY A 67 -6.63 7.27 15.13
N LEU A 68 -5.50 6.65 15.47
CA LEU A 68 -4.26 6.75 14.71
C LEU A 68 -4.44 6.35 13.23
N ILE A 69 -5.14 5.26 12.93
CA ILE A 69 -5.36 4.81 11.55
C ILE A 69 -6.22 5.81 10.77
N ASN A 70 -7.26 6.36 11.39
CA ASN A 70 -8.10 7.37 10.77
C ASN A 70 -7.33 8.68 10.52
N ASP A 71 -6.52 9.12 11.49
CA ASP A 71 -5.68 10.30 11.35
C ASP A 71 -4.69 10.16 10.16
N ILE A 72 -4.08 8.98 10.00
CA ILE A 72 -3.19 8.69 8.85
C ILE A 72 -3.97 8.73 7.53
N LYS A 73 -5.16 8.10 7.48
CA LYS A 73 -6.02 8.10 6.29
C LYS A 73 -6.43 9.52 5.90
N ASP A 74 -6.81 10.34 6.86
CA ASP A 74 -7.23 11.73 6.65
C ASP A 74 -6.07 12.60 6.14
N GLU A 75 -4.87 12.44 6.70
CA GLU A 75 -3.70 13.18 6.26
C GLU A 75 -3.31 12.81 4.82
N LEU A 76 -3.33 11.51 4.49
CA LEU A 76 -3.07 11.03 3.13
C LEU A 76 -4.15 11.50 2.15
N PHE A 77 -5.41 11.51 2.57
CA PHE A 77 -6.51 12.06 1.78
C PHE A 77 -6.28 13.53 1.45
N ARG A 78 -5.95 14.36 2.45
CA ARG A 78 -5.61 15.79 2.26
C ARG A 78 -4.39 15.98 1.35
N PHE A 79 -3.37 15.13 1.47
CA PHE A 79 -2.22 15.13 0.56
C PHE A 79 -2.67 14.92 -0.90
N PHE A 80 -3.58 13.99 -1.14
CA PHE A 80 -4.11 13.74 -2.49
C PHE A 80 -5.09 14.80 -2.99
N GLU A 81 -5.82 15.52 -2.13
CA GLU A 81 -6.61 16.68 -2.54
C GLU A 81 -5.74 17.76 -3.18
N GLY A 82 -4.48 17.90 -2.74
CA GLY A 82 -3.49 18.80 -3.34
C GLY A 82 -2.83 18.28 -4.60
N CYS A 83 -3.04 17.01 -4.96
CA CYS A 83 -2.44 16.37 -6.14
C CYS A 83 -3.32 16.57 -7.40
N SER A 84 -2.73 16.37 -8.59
CA SER A 84 -3.49 16.45 -9.84
C SER A 84 -4.69 15.49 -9.82
N PRO A 85 -5.90 15.94 -10.23
CA PRO A 85 -7.10 15.11 -10.29
C PRO A 85 -6.97 13.93 -11.26
N GLU A 86 -5.94 13.91 -12.12
CA GLU A 86 -5.61 12.79 -13.00
C GLU A 86 -4.99 11.58 -12.27
N SER A 87 -4.67 11.72 -10.98
CA SER A 87 -4.24 10.58 -10.18
C SER A 87 -5.39 9.59 -10.07
N GLU A 88 -5.30 8.45 -10.75
CA GLU A 88 -6.36 7.45 -10.77
C GLU A 88 -6.66 6.95 -9.35
N GLU A 89 -7.94 6.77 -9.01
CA GLU A 89 -8.34 6.30 -7.67
C GLU A 89 -7.67 4.99 -7.21
N PRO A 90 -7.41 4.00 -8.08
CA PRO A 90 -6.59 2.84 -7.72
C PRO A 90 -5.18 3.20 -7.25
N PHE A 91 -4.55 4.21 -7.86
CA PHE A 91 -3.22 4.69 -7.47
C PHE A 91 -3.24 5.36 -6.10
N LYS A 92 -4.19 6.26 -5.86
CA LYS A 92 -4.34 6.92 -4.54
C LYS A 92 -4.53 5.88 -3.43
N ARG A 93 -5.44 4.92 -3.64
CA ARG A 93 -5.67 3.82 -2.70
C ARG A 93 -4.42 2.99 -2.45
N PHE A 94 -3.72 2.58 -3.51
CA PHE A 94 -2.49 1.81 -3.36
C PHE A 94 -1.46 2.54 -2.50
N ILE A 95 -1.22 3.83 -2.75
CA ILE A 95 -0.27 4.61 -1.96
C ILE A 95 -0.75 4.76 -0.52
N THR A 96 -2.02 5.11 -0.31
CA THR A 96 -2.58 5.28 1.04
C THR A 96 -2.35 4.05 1.89
N TYR A 97 -2.76 2.88 1.38
CA TYR A 97 -2.66 1.64 2.13
C TYR A 97 -1.23 1.08 2.22
N SER A 98 -0.35 1.40 1.26
CA SER A 98 1.09 1.13 1.40
C SER A 98 1.73 1.97 2.50
N CYS A 99 1.36 3.25 2.63
CA CYS A 99 1.84 4.12 3.71
C CYS A 99 1.36 3.61 5.08
N ILE A 100 0.08 3.25 5.20
CA ILE A 100 -0.46 2.68 6.44
C ILE A 100 0.29 1.40 6.82
N TYR A 101 0.51 0.49 5.87
CA TYR A 101 1.32 -0.71 6.09
C TYR A 101 2.70 -0.38 6.67
N LEU A 102 3.46 0.48 5.97
CA LEU A 102 4.82 0.86 6.38
C LEU A 102 4.85 1.56 7.74
N SER A 103 3.84 2.37 8.07
CA SER A 103 3.74 3.04 9.36
C SER A 103 3.49 2.10 10.54
N VAL A 104 2.93 0.91 10.31
CA VAL A 104 2.58 -0.05 11.37
C VAL A 104 3.68 -1.09 11.59
N ILE A 105 4.45 -1.42 10.54
CA ILE A 105 5.47 -2.48 10.60
C ILE A 105 6.91 -1.99 10.80
N ALA A 106 7.17 -0.67 10.69
CA ALA A 106 8.51 -0.06 10.86
C ALA A 106 8.82 0.29 12.32
#